data_AF-A0A5D4J870-F1
#
_entry.id   AF-A0A5D4J870-F1
#
_cell.length_a   1.000
_cell.length_b   1.000
_cell.length_c   1.000
_cell.angle_alpha   90.00
_cell.angle_beta   90.00
_cell.angle_gamma   90.00
#
_symmetry.space_group_name_H-M   'P 1'
#
loop_
_entity.id
_entity.type
_entity.pdbx_description
1 polymer ?
#
loop_
_entity_poly.entity_id
_entity_poly.type
_entity_poly.pdbx_seq_one_letter_code
_entity_poly.pdbx_strand_id
1 'polypeptide(L)'
;MLRIHFNDADLARTRLAPAPDPLFEVAASMHRLQSSRGRWAYAGWYRAARQELREQGLERALRGVLLPLYPRAAYYPDFLTPSSGVEGLEAGVEALLATPAERVAEEV
;
A
#
# COMPACT_ATOMS: atom_id res chain seq x y z
N MET A 1 21.29 4.02 -5.98
CA MET A 1 20.73 4.26 -4.63
C MET A 1 20.20 5.69 -4.61
N LEU A 2 18.91 5.91 -4.34
CA LEU A 2 18.34 7.25 -4.21
C LEU A 2 18.86 7.90 -2.93
N ARG A 3 19.37 9.13 -3.03
CA ARG A 3 19.81 9.94 -1.88
C ARG A 3 18.98 11.22 -1.88
N ILE A 4 18.23 11.45 -0.81
CA ILE A 4 17.47 12.69 -0.62
C ILE A 4 18.23 13.51 0.43
N HIS A 5 18.59 14.75 0.07
CA HIS A 5 19.37 15.65 0.91
C HIS A 5 18.46 16.75 1.44
N PHE A 6 18.40 16.90 2.76
CA PHE A 6 17.65 17.96 3.43
C PHE A 6 18.63 18.97 4.01
N ASN A 7 18.34 20.26 3.85
CA ASN A 7 18.98 21.32 4.64
C ASN A 7 18.11 21.68 5.86
N ASP A 8 18.60 22.57 6.72
CA ASP A 8 17.90 23.00 7.94
C ASP A 8 16.48 23.55 7.66
N ALA A 9 16.32 24.29 6.56
CA ALA A 9 15.02 24.84 6.16
C ALA A 9 14.05 23.75 5.64
N ASP A 10 14.57 22.66 5.06
CA ASP A 10 13.75 21.53 4.63
C ASP A 10 13.31 20.70 5.83
N LEU A 11 14.19 20.49 6.81
CA LEU A 11 13.87 19.80 8.06
C LEU A 11 12.79 20.57 8.84
N ALA A 12 12.92 21.89 8.95
CA ALA A 12 11.93 22.74 9.63
C ALA A 12 10.52 22.68 8.98
N ARG A 13 10.45 22.37 7.68
CA ARG A 13 9.21 22.26 6.91
C ARG A 13 8.71 20.82 6.75
N THR A 14 9.47 19.83 7.20
CA THR A 14 9.04 18.43 7.18
C THR A 14 7.94 18.22 8.21
N ARG A 15 6.91 17.48 7.84
CA ARG A 15 5.83 17.04 8.72
C ARG A 15 5.75 15.52 8.65
N LEU A 16 5.60 14.91 9.82
CA LEU A 16 5.33 13.47 9.93
C LEU A 16 3.82 13.31 10.04
N ALA A 17 3.27 12.35 9.29
CA ALA A 17 1.89 11.95 9.48
C ALA A 17 1.70 11.43 10.93
N PRO A 18 0.58 11.74 11.58
CA PRO A 18 0.34 11.35 12.97
C PRO A 18 0.16 9.83 13.13
N ALA A 19 -0.13 9.12 12.04
CA ALA A 19 -0.27 7.68 11.97
C ALA A 19 0.17 7.17 10.57
N PRO A 20 0.44 5.85 10.43
CA PRO A 20 0.64 5.25 9.13
C PRO A 20 -0.59 5.41 8.22
N ASP A 21 -0.35 5.74 6.95
CA ASP A 21 -1.41 5.79 5.94
C ASP A 21 -1.91 4.36 5.63
N PRO A 22 -3.20 4.06 5.81
CA PRO A 22 -3.71 2.70 5.64
C PRO A 22 -3.58 2.15 4.21
N LEU A 23 -3.65 2.98 3.18
CA LEU A 23 -3.53 2.52 1.79
C LEU A 23 -2.07 2.24 1.42
N PHE A 24 -1.12 3.00 1.96
CA PHE A 24 0.29 2.63 1.90
C PHE A 24 0.59 1.33 2.66
N GLU A 25 -0.05 1.08 3.82
CA GLU A 25 0.09 -0.19 4.55
C GLU A 25 -0.50 -1.38 3.76
N VAL A 26 -1.58 -1.18 3.00
CA VAL A 26 -2.11 -2.18 2.06
C VAL A 26 -1.08 -2.48 0.96
N ALA A 27 -0.52 -1.45 0.31
CA ALA A 27 0.51 -1.62 -0.72
C ALA A 27 1.74 -2.37 -0.18
N ALA A 28 2.24 -1.98 0.99
CA ALA A 28 3.34 -2.66 1.67
C ALA A 28 2.99 -4.13 1.97
N SER A 29 1.77 -4.40 2.46
CA SER A 29 1.28 -5.74 2.75
C SER A 29 1.23 -6.62 1.50
N MET A 30 0.77 -6.09 0.36
CA MET A 30 0.74 -6.83 -0.91
C MET A 30 2.15 -7.23 -1.35
N HIS A 31 3.12 -6.31 -1.25
CA HIS A 31 4.52 -6.62 -1.55
C HIS A 31 5.13 -7.65 -0.58
N ARG A 32 4.79 -7.57 0.72
CA ARG A 32 5.24 -8.55 1.73
C ARG A 32 4.63 -9.94 1.51
N LEU A 33 3.38 -10.02 1.06
CA LEU A 33 2.72 -11.29 0.74
C LEU A 33 3.39 -12.00 -0.45
N GLN A 34 3.94 -11.22 -1.40
CA GLN A 34 4.59 -11.71 -2.61
C GLN A 34 6.10 -11.99 -2.47
N SER A 35 6.71 -11.83 -1.29
CA SER A 35 8.16 -12.01 -1.12
C SER A 35 8.54 -12.86 0.10
N SER A 36 9.48 -13.78 -0.09
CA SER A 36 10.16 -14.48 1.00
C SER A 36 11.37 -13.73 1.54
N ARG A 37 11.87 -12.70 0.82
CA ARG A 37 13.03 -11.93 1.25
C ARG A 37 12.70 -11.16 2.53
N GLY A 38 13.53 -11.37 3.56
CA GLY A 38 13.30 -10.79 4.89
C GLY A 38 12.03 -11.27 5.59
N ARG A 39 11.43 -12.41 5.16
CA ARG A 39 10.19 -12.94 5.77
C ARG A 39 10.34 -13.22 7.26
N TRP A 40 11.54 -13.55 7.73
CA TRP A 40 11.82 -13.82 9.14
C TRP A 40 11.36 -12.68 10.07
N ALA A 41 11.55 -11.41 9.67
CA ALA A 41 11.15 -10.24 10.46
C ALA A 41 9.63 -10.06 10.56
N TYR A 42 8.86 -10.69 9.65
CA TYR A 42 7.39 -10.58 9.57
C TYR A 42 6.71 -11.96 9.64
N ALA A 43 7.39 -12.98 10.16
CA ALA A 43 6.90 -14.37 10.07
C ALA A 43 5.63 -14.61 10.89
N GLY A 44 5.48 -13.89 12.01
CA GLY A 44 4.24 -13.91 12.81
C GLY A 44 3.07 -13.32 12.02
N TRP A 45 3.22 -12.06 11.58
CA TRP A 45 2.24 -11.36 10.76
C TRP A 45 1.84 -12.15 9.50
N TYR A 46 2.82 -12.68 8.76
CA TYR A 46 2.54 -13.39 7.50
C TYR A 46 1.68 -14.63 7.74
N ARG A 47 1.95 -15.39 8.82
CA ARG A 47 1.15 -16.57 9.16
C ARG A 47 -0.27 -16.19 9.57
N ALA A 48 -0.41 -15.20 10.45
CA ALA A 48 -1.71 -14.70 10.91
C ALA A 48 -2.56 -14.17 9.74
N ALA A 49 -1.98 -13.31 8.89
CA ALA A 49 -2.68 -12.77 7.73
C ALA A 49 -3.11 -13.88 6.75
N ARG A 50 -2.24 -14.86 6.47
CA ARG A 50 -2.59 -15.99 5.59
C ARG A 50 -3.68 -16.88 6.18
N GLN A 51 -3.75 -17.01 7.49
CA GLN A 51 -4.81 -17.75 8.18
C GLN A 51 -6.13 -16.99 8.08
N GLU A 52 -6.15 -15.72 8.46
CA GLU A 52 -7.34 -14.85 8.40
C GLU A 52 -7.93 -14.82 6.98
N LEU A 53 -7.09 -14.63 5.96
CA LEU A 53 -7.51 -14.63 4.55
C LEU A 53 -8.15 -15.95 4.11
N ARG A 54 -7.76 -17.09 4.71
CA ARG A 54 -8.39 -18.38 4.43
C ARG A 54 -9.71 -18.52 5.15
N GLU A 55 -9.75 -18.16 6.42
CA GLU A 55 -10.95 -18.23 7.26
C GLU A 55 -12.07 -17.35 6.68
N GLN A 56 -11.72 -16.19 6.13
CA GLN A 56 -12.64 -15.31 5.41
C GLN A 56 -12.89 -15.69 3.95
N GLY A 57 -12.24 -16.72 3.41
CA GLY A 57 -12.42 -17.14 2.00
C GLY A 57 -11.88 -16.16 0.95
N LEU A 58 -11.03 -15.20 1.34
CA LEU A 58 -10.54 -14.12 0.49
C LEU A 58 -9.32 -14.49 -0.37
N GLU A 59 -8.80 -15.72 -0.26
CA GLU A 59 -7.59 -16.12 -0.98
C GLU A 59 -7.70 -15.96 -2.50
N ARG A 60 -8.87 -16.24 -3.08
CA ARG A 60 -9.08 -16.10 -4.53
C ARG A 60 -9.07 -14.64 -4.97
N ALA A 61 -9.75 -13.77 -4.21
CA ALA A 61 -9.75 -12.32 -4.47
C ALA A 61 -8.35 -11.73 -4.31
N LEU A 62 -7.62 -12.14 -3.28
CA LEU A 62 -6.23 -11.73 -3.08
C LEU A 62 -5.37 -12.10 -4.29
N ARG A 63 -5.36 -13.37 -4.70
CA ARG A 63 -4.48 -13.84 -5.79
C ARG A 63 -4.91 -13.32 -7.17
N GLY A 64 -6.22 -13.21 -7.42
CA GLY A 64 -6.76 -12.87 -8.73
C GLY A 64 -6.97 -11.37 -8.97
N VAL A 65 -7.03 -10.57 -7.92
CA VAL A 65 -7.35 -9.12 -8.02
C VAL A 65 -6.29 -8.28 -7.33
N LEU A 66 -6.12 -8.44 -6.02
CA LEU A 66 -5.27 -7.52 -5.24
C LEU A 66 -3.79 -7.67 -5.57
N LEU A 67 -3.24 -8.89 -5.60
CA LEU A 67 -1.80 -9.06 -5.91
C LEU A 67 -1.42 -8.53 -7.31
N PRO A 68 -2.22 -8.76 -8.37
CA PRO A 68 -1.98 -8.14 -9.68
C PRO A 68 -1.95 -6.61 -9.68
N LEU A 69 -2.74 -5.93 -8.83
CA LEU A 69 -2.77 -4.48 -8.74
C LEU A 69 -1.50 -3.87 -8.12
N TYR A 70 -0.73 -4.66 -7.35
CA TYR A 70 0.48 -4.21 -6.66
C TYR A 70 1.68 -5.08 -7.08
N PRO A 71 2.13 -5.00 -8.35
CA PRO A 71 3.23 -5.80 -8.84
C PRO A 71 4.53 -5.46 -8.10
N ARG A 72 5.20 -6.49 -7.59
CA ARG A 72 6.50 -6.31 -6.91
C ARG A 72 7.56 -5.78 -7.87
N ALA A 73 8.26 -4.73 -7.43
CA ALA A 73 9.40 -4.13 -8.14
C ALA A 73 9.05 -3.60 -9.54
N ALA A 74 7.77 -3.29 -9.76
CA ALA A 74 7.28 -2.55 -10.90
C ALA A 74 6.43 -1.37 -10.41
N TYR A 75 6.07 -0.48 -11.33
CA TYR A 75 5.07 0.55 -11.06
C TYR A 75 3.73 -0.09 -10.71
N TYR A 76 3.03 0.51 -9.75
CA TYR A 76 1.62 0.25 -9.46
C TYR A 76 0.90 1.61 -9.44
N PRO A 77 -0.39 1.67 -9.79
CA PRO A 77 -1.10 2.94 -9.96
C PRO A 77 -1.05 3.82 -8.70
N ASP A 78 -0.73 5.10 -8.88
CA ASP A 78 -0.64 6.09 -7.81
C ASP A 78 -2.02 6.37 -7.18
N PHE A 79 -3.11 6.19 -7.94
CA PHE A 79 -4.47 6.33 -7.40
C PHE A 79 -4.81 5.32 -6.30
N LEU A 80 -4.03 4.23 -6.17
CA LEU A 80 -4.18 3.25 -5.09
C LEU A 80 -3.64 3.75 -3.75
N THR A 81 -2.87 4.84 -3.73
CA THR A 81 -2.31 5.47 -2.53
C THR A 81 -2.57 6.99 -2.53
N PRO A 82 -3.85 7.42 -2.49
CA PRO A 82 -4.22 8.83 -2.45
C PRO A 82 -3.77 9.49 -1.15
N SER A 83 -3.47 10.80 -1.21
CA SER A 83 -3.03 11.56 -0.02
C SER A 83 -4.10 11.67 1.07
N SER A 84 -5.38 11.47 0.75
CA SER A 84 -6.48 11.43 1.73
C SER A 84 -6.39 10.22 2.67
N GLY A 85 -5.57 9.20 2.35
CA GLY A 85 -5.33 8.07 3.25
C GLY A 85 -4.73 8.51 4.61
N VAL A 86 -4.08 9.67 4.67
CA VAL A 86 -3.60 10.29 5.91
C VAL A 86 -4.75 10.61 6.88
N GLU A 87 -5.97 10.79 6.37
CA GLU A 87 -7.18 11.05 7.16
C GLU A 87 -7.84 9.73 7.63
N GLY A 88 -7.37 8.58 7.14
CA GLY A 88 -7.82 7.26 7.55
C GLY A 88 -8.26 6.38 6.39
N LEU A 89 -8.67 5.14 6.71
CA LEU A 89 -9.02 4.14 5.72
C LEU A 89 -10.27 4.54 4.92
N GLU A 90 -11.28 5.09 5.59
CA GLU A 90 -12.54 5.50 4.95
C GLU A 90 -12.30 6.61 3.91
N ALA A 91 -11.63 7.70 4.30
CA ALA A 91 -11.26 8.79 3.40
C ALA A 91 -10.34 8.33 2.24
N GLY A 92 -9.45 7.37 2.50
CA GLY A 92 -8.63 6.75 1.46
C GLY A 92 -9.47 5.97 0.46
N VAL A 93 -10.38 5.11 0.94
CA VAL A 93 -11.26 4.30 0.08
C VAL A 93 -12.23 5.19 -0.71
N GLU A 94 -12.80 6.22 -0.10
CA GLU A 94 -13.65 7.19 -0.80
C GLU A 94 -12.89 7.87 -1.94
N ALA A 95 -11.65 8.30 -1.72
CA ALA A 95 -10.83 8.89 -2.77
C ALA A 95 -10.49 7.90 -3.88
N LEU A 96 -10.23 6.64 -3.53
CA LEU A 96 -10.00 5.57 -4.52
C LEU A 96 -11.26 5.37 -5.39
N LEU A 97 -12.44 5.29 -4.77
CA LEU A 97 -13.72 5.16 -5.47
C LEU A 97 -14.06 6.41 -6.32
N ALA A 98 -13.61 7.59 -5.90
CA ALA A 98 -13.78 8.85 -6.62
C ALA A 98 -12.73 9.07 -7.73
N THR A 99 -11.81 8.12 -7.96
CA THR A 99 -10.78 8.24 -9.00
C THR A 99 -11.44 8.36 -10.37
N PRO A 100 -11.17 9.43 -11.15
CA PRO A 100 -11.72 9.58 -12.49
C PRO A 100 -11.34 8.41 -13.40
N ALA A 101 -12.27 7.97 -14.26
CA ALA A 101 -12.06 6.83 -15.15
C ALA A 101 -10.87 7.04 -16.10
N GLU A 102 -10.62 8.29 -16.51
CA GLU A 102 -9.47 8.66 -17.34
C GLU A 102 -8.16 8.37 -16.62
N ARG A 103 -8.07 8.68 -15.32
CA ARG A 103 -6.89 8.42 -14.50
C ARG A 103 -6.68 6.92 -14.28
N VAL A 104 -7.77 6.17 -14.05
CA VAL A 104 -7.69 4.71 -13.96
C VAL A 104 -7.16 4.11 -15.26
N ALA A 105 -7.64 4.58 -16.42
CA ALA A 105 -7.20 4.10 -17.72
C ALA A 105 -5.76 4.49 -18.10
N GLU A 106 -5.25 5.60 -17.55
CA GLU A 106 -3.88 6.05 -17.76
C GLU A 106 -2.87 5.24 -16.93
N GLU A 107 -3.23 4.88 -15.69
CA GLU A 107 -2.30 4.25 -14.74
C GLU A 107 -2.33 2.71 -14.75
N VAL A 108 -3.34 2.07 -15.37
CA VAL A 108 -3.51 0.58 -15.46
C VAL A 108 -3.18 0.05 -16.84
#